data_AF-A0AAV6BC30-F1
#
_entry.id   AF-A0AAV6BC30-F1
#
_cell.length_a   1.000
_cell.length_b   1.000
_cell.length_c   1.000
_cell.angle_alpha   90.00
_cell.angle_beta   90.00
_cell.angle_gamma   90.00
#
_symmetry.space_group_name_H-M   'P 1'
#
loop_
_entity.id
_entity.type
_entity.pdbx_description
1 polymer ?
#
loop_
_entity_poly.entity_id
_entity_poly.type
_entity_poly.pdbx_seq_one_letter_code
_entity_poly.pdbx_strand_id
1 'polypeptide(L)'
;MAPAPRQPFLRGVCWEGSGEIDSTNLDPLVRIRANWISQTPFGWQRDLNAPEIRVSYGRPHRWGGFWGESDEGIAATTRWAHARGIHVLLKPHIWTRGGWSGTIAMKSERDWATWFAAYREFILHYADLAERSQAEALAVGTELGGTSKRER
;
A
#
# COMPACT_ATOMS: atom_id res chain seq x y z
N MET A 1 22.43 12.56 20.60
CA MET A 1 21.88 11.96 19.37
C MET A 1 21.96 13.02 18.28
N ALA A 2 22.63 12.76 17.16
CA ALA A 2 22.67 13.72 16.07
C ALA A 2 21.25 13.92 15.51
N PRO A 3 20.87 15.15 15.11
CA PRO A 3 19.58 15.35 14.45
C PRO A 3 19.52 14.49 13.19
N ALA A 4 18.37 13.84 12.97
CA ALA A 4 18.15 13.09 11.74
C ALA A 4 18.40 14.02 10.54
N PRO A 5 19.10 13.56 9.49
CA PRO A 5 19.37 14.38 8.31
C PRO A 5 18.06 14.92 7.76
N ARG A 6 18.05 16.22 7.41
CA ARG A 6 16.84 16.88 6.91
C ARG A 6 16.44 16.23 5.59
N GLN A 7 15.34 15.48 5.59
CA GLN A 7 14.77 14.90 4.38
C GLN A 7 14.55 16.03 3.35
N PRO A 8 15.04 15.86 2.10
CA PRO A 8 14.75 16.84 1.05
C PRO A 8 13.24 16.87 0.76
N PHE A 9 12.77 17.95 0.14
CA PHE A 9 11.36 18.06 -0.24
C PHE A 9 10.91 16.86 -1.09
N LEU A 10 9.80 16.25 -0.70
CA LEU A 10 9.22 15.06 -1.30
C LEU A 10 8.40 15.47 -2.55
N ARG A 11 8.95 15.27 -3.74
CA ARG A 11 8.27 15.41 -5.04
C ARG A 11 7.72 14.04 -5.44
N GLY A 12 6.64 13.67 -4.77
CA GLY A 12 6.02 12.35 -4.88
C GLY A 12 4.99 12.25 -6.00
N VAL A 13 4.90 11.08 -6.62
CA VAL A 13 3.82 10.69 -7.53
C VAL A 13 3.15 9.42 -7.00
N CYS A 14 1.82 9.38 -6.98
CA CYS A 14 1.09 8.15 -6.72
C CYS A 14 1.30 7.17 -7.88
N TRP A 15 1.86 6.00 -7.59
CA TRP A 15 2.17 4.98 -8.58
C TRP A 15 1.28 3.76 -8.37
N GLU A 16 0.52 3.43 -9.39
CA GLU A 16 -0.31 2.23 -9.44
C GLU A 16 0.14 1.37 -10.63
N GLY A 17 0.77 0.23 -10.33
CA GLY A 17 1.29 -0.67 -11.36
C GLY A 17 0.20 -1.56 -11.93
N SER A 18 -0.63 -1.02 -12.83
CA SER A 18 -1.66 -1.81 -13.49
C SER A 18 -1.05 -2.76 -14.53
N GLY A 19 -1.23 -4.07 -14.37
CA GLY A 19 -0.80 -5.07 -15.36
C GLY A 19 0.70 -5.28 -15.45
N GLU A 20 1.18 -5.76 -16.60
CA GLU A 20 2.62 -5.94 -16.86
C GLU A 20 3.28 -4.59 -17.15
N ILE A 21 4.22 -4.19 -16.29
CA ILE A 21 5.05 -3.00 -16.44
C ILE A 21 6.52 -3.43 -16.43
N ASP A 22 7.38 -2.61 -17.01
CA ASP A 22 8.83 -2.76 -16.97
C ASP A 22 9.53 -1.48 -16.48
N SER A 23 10.86 -1.52 -16.42
CA SER A 23 11.65 -0.40 -15.88
C SER A 23 11.46 0.91 -16.66
N THR A 24 11.17 0.87 -17.96
CA THR A 24 11.03 2.06 -18.81
C THR A 24 9.76 2.86 -18.48
N ASN A 25 8.76 2.21 -17.86
CA ASN A 25 7.55 2.90 -17.40
C ASN A 25 7.86 3.96 -16.32
N LEU A 26 9.01 3.90 -15.65
CA LEU A 26 9.43 4.90 -14.65
C LEU A 26 10.18 6.09 -15.26
N ASP A 27 10.58 6.04 -16.52
CA ASP A 27 11.36 7.12 -17.16
C ASP A 27 10.64 8.49 -17.18
N PRO A 28 9.31 8.57 -17.33
CA PRO A 28 8.59 9.85 -17.21
C PRO A 28 8.77 10.52 -15.84
N LEU A 29 8.97 9.74 -14.76
CA LEU A 29 9.17 10.28 -13.40
C LEU A 29 10.46 11.09 -13.30
N VAL A 30 11.51 10.67 -14.00
CA VAL A 30 12.79 11.40 -14.08
C VAL A 30 12.60 12.73 -14.79
N ARG A 31 11.79 12.77 -15.86
CA ARG A 31 11.54 14.00 -16.66
C ARG A 31 10.85 15.08 -15.84
N ILE A 32 9.92 14.69 -14.97
CA ILE A 32 9.24 15.61 -14.05
C ILE A 32 10.02 15.84 -12.74
N ARG A 33 11.23 15.27 -12.64
CA ARG A 33 12.12 15.37 -11.47
C ARG A 33 11.49 14.85 -10.19
N ALA A 34 10.57 13.88 -10.27
CA ALA A 34 10.06 13.18 -9.11
C ALA A 34 11.21 12.48 -8.38
N ASN A 35 11.19 12.50 -7.06
CA ASN A 35 12.16 11.79 -6.22
C ASN A 35 11.50 10.80 -5.26
N TRP A 36 10.17 10.67 -5.34
CA TRP A 36 9.40 9.70 -4.57
C TRP A 36 8.28 9.11 -5.44
N ILE A 37 7.96 7.84 -5.19
CA ILE A 37 6.70 7.23 -5.59
C ILE A 37 5.97 6.67 -4.39
N SER A 38 4.63 6.65 -4.42
CA SER A 38 3.84 5.86 -3.48
C SER A 38 3.21 4.66 -4.18
N GLN A 39 3.67 3.45 -3.88
CA GLN A 39 3.09 2.23 -4.41
C GLN A 39 1.88 1.82 -3.57
N THR A 40 0.71 1.63 -4.19
CA THR A 40 -0.56 1.42 -3.47
C THR A 40 -1.15 0.04 -3.78
N PRO A 41 -0.75 -1.03 -3.07
CA PRO A 41 -1.46 -2.30 -3.15
C PRO A 41 -2.76 -2.27 -2.34
N PHE A 42 -3.79 -2.98 -2.82
CA PHE A 42 -5.10 -2.95 -2.19
C PHE A 42 -5.45 -4.21 -1.40
N GLY A 43 -6.02 -4.01 -0.20
CA GLY A 43 -6.82 -4.98 0.51
C GLY A 43 -8.30 -4.75 0.20
N TRP A 44 -9.04 -5.78 -0.16
CA TRP A 44 -10.43 -5.68 -0.60
C TRP A 44 -11.41 -6.08 0.51
N GLN A 45 -12.34 -5.18 0.81
CA GLN A 45 -13.45 -5.42 1.72
C GLN A 45 -14.77 -5.39 0.96
N ARG A 46 -15.67 -6.32 1.27
CA ARG A 46 -16.92 -6.47 0.51
C ARG A 46 -17.88 -5.29 0.70
N ASP A 47 -17.99 -4.78 1.92
CA ASP A 47 -18.92 -3.72 2.34
C ASP A 47 -18.38 -3.05 3.62
N LEU A 48 -18.84 -1.86 3.98
CA LEU A 48 -18.37 -1.07 5.13
C LEU A 48 -18.51 -1.75 6.49
N ASN A 49 -19.37 -2.77 6.58
CA ASN A 49 -19.65 -3.52 7.80
C ASN A 49 -19.27 -5.01 7.71
N ALA A 50 -18.54 -5.40 6.65
CA ALA A 50 -18.01 -6.75 6.49
C ALA A 50 -16.60 -6.82 7.11
N PRO A 51 -16.34 -7.75 8.04
CA PRO A 51 -15.07 -7.78 8.77
C PRO A 51 -13.92 -8.39 7.98
N GLU A 52 -14.16 -9.05 6.85
CA GLU A 52 -13.12 -9.72 6.08
C GLU A 52 -12.37 -8.77 5.13
N ILE A 53 -11.04 -8.87 5.13
CA ILE A 53 -10.15 -8.21 4.15
C ILE A 53 -9.53 -9.31 3.27
N ARG A 54 -9.74 -9.21 1.96
CA ARG A 54 -9.18 -10.13 0.97
C ARG A 54 -7.98 -9.50 0.28
N VAL A 55 -6.95 -10.28 0.05
CA VAL A 55 -5.65 -9.82 -0.47
C VAL A 55 -5.17 -10.77 -1.54
N SER A 56 -4.42 -10.24 -2.51
CA SER A 56 -3.74 -11.03 -3.53
C SER A 56 -2.28 -10.64 -3.58
N TYR A 57 -1.44 -11.33 -2.80
CA TYR A 57 0.00 -11.05 -2.73
C TYR A 57 0.77 -11.61 -3.92
N GLY A 58 0.26 -12.70 -4.52
CA GLY A 58 0.93 -13.41 -5.60
C GLY A 58 0.64 -12.84 -6.99
N ARG A 59 1.39 -13.34 -7.97
CA ARG A 59 1.15 -13.04 -9.39
C ARG A 59 -0.27 -13.48 -9.77
N PRO A 60 -1.10 -12.60 -10.36
CA PRO A 60 -2.48 -12.92 -10.71
C PRO A 60 -2.53 -14.04 -11.76
N HIS A 61 -3.30 -15.09 -11.47
CA HIS A 61 -3.48 -16.23 -12.37
C HIS A 61 -4.70 -15.95 -13.26
N ARG A 62 -4.46 -15.31 -14.41
CA ARG A 62 -5.42 -15.02 -15.50
C ARG A 62 -6.64 -14.13 -15.21
N TRP A 63 -7.17 -14.05 -13.98
CA TRP A 63 -8.35 -13.23 -13.66
C TRP A 63 -8.26 -12.66 -12.23
N GLY A 64 -8.10 -11.35 -12.11
CA GLY A 64 -8.46 -10.62 -10.88
C GLY A 64 -7.34 -10.04 -10.00
N GLY A 65 -6.17 -9.70 -10.56
CA GLY A 65 -5.18 -8.87 -9.85
C GLY A 65 -4.23 -8.19 -10.83
N PHE A 66 -3.49 -7.19 -10.36
CA PHE A 66 -2.47 -6.49 -11.15
C PHE A 66 -1.08 -6.96 -10.74
N TRP A 67 -0.19 -7.23 -11.71
CA TRP A 67 1.18 -7.67 -11.40
C TRP A 67 1.90 -6.64 -10.53
N GLY A 68 1.72 -5.33 -10.77
CA GLY A 68 2.34 -4.29 -9.97
C GLY A 68 1.80 -4.17 -8.54
N GLU A 69 0.71 -4.85 -8.19
CA GLU A 69 0.24 -4.99 -6.80
C GLU A 69 0.75 -6.26 -6.11
N SER A 70 1.30 -7.21 -6.88
CA SER A 70 1.92 -8.41 -6.30
C SER A 70 3.23 -8.08 -5.61
N ASP A 71 3.65 -8.91 -4.66
CA ASP A 71 4.94 -8.76 -3.96
C ASP A 71 6.12 -8.69 -4.96
N GLU A 72 6.07 -9.50 -6.02
CA GLU A 72 7.07 -9.50 -7.09
C GLU A 72 7.11 -8.14 -7.82
N GLY A 73 5.94 -7.61 -8.18
CA GLY A 73 5.82 -6.36 -8.91
C GLY A 73 6.18 -5.14 -8.08
N ILE A 74 5.81 -5.13 -6.81
CA ILE A 74 6.20 -4.09 -5.84
C ILE A 74 7.72 -4.09 -5.69
N ALA A 75 8.33 -5.25 -5.43
CA ALA A 75 9.77 -5.37 -5.26
C ALA A 75 10.53 -4.98 -6.54
N ALA A 76 10.03 -5.36 -7.72
CA ALA A 76 10.62 -4.97 -9.01
C ALA A 76 10.55 -3.47 -9.25
N THR A 77 9.37 -2.86 -9.03
CA THR A 77 9.16 -1.42 -9.15
C THR A 77 10.07 -0.65 -8.19
N THR A 78 10.20 -1.11 -6.94
CA THR A 78 11.12 -0.52 -5.96
C THR A 78 12.56 -0.54 -6.46
N ARG A 79 13.04 -1.68 -6.98
CA ARG A 79 14.39 -1.76 -7.57
C ARG A 79 14.58 -0.79 -8.73
N TRP A 80 13.59 -0.65 -9.62
CA TRP A 80 13.67 0.28 -10.75
C TRP A 80 13.61 1.75 -10.33
N ALA A 81 12.88 2.07 -9.26
CA ALA A 81 12.85 3.40 -8.66
C ALA A 81 14.20 3.75 -8.04
N HIS A 82 14.77 2.84 -7.23
CA HIS A 82 16.09 3.04 -6.61
C HIS A 82 17.20 3.23 -7.66
N ALA A 83 17.16 2.48 -8.76
CA ALA A 83 18.10 2.65 -9.87
C ALA A 83 18.06 4.06 -10.51
N ARG A 84 16.98 4.82 -10.28
CA ARG A 84 16.78 6.21 -10.74
C ARG A 84 16.94 7.24 -9.62
N GLY A 85 17.35 6.82 -8.41
CA GLY A 85 17.42 7.69 -7.24
C GLY A 85 16.05 8.16 -6.74
N ILE A 86 15.00 7.39 -7.00
CA ILE A 86 13.61 7.65 -6.57
C ILE A 86 13.32 6.78 -5.35
N HIS A 87 12.92 7.40 -4.25
CA HIS A 87 12.50 6.72 -3.03
C HIS A 87 11.06 6.19 -3.13
N VAL A 88 10.72 5.25 -2.25
CA VAL A 88 9.46 4.53 -2.24
C VAL A 88 8.76 4.67 -0.88
N LEU A 89 7.52 5.13 -0.95
CA LEU A 89 6.52 4.93 0.09
C LEU A 89 5.66 3.72 -0.30
N LEU A 90 5.69 2.65 0.50
CA LEU A 90 4.69 1.59 0.36
C LEU A 90 3.41 2.03 1.09
N LYS A 91 2.29 2.08 0.39
CA LYS A 91 1.01 2.61 0.88
C LYS A 91 -0.13 1.61 0.71
N PRO A 92 -0.17 0.53 1.51
CA PRO A 92 -1.31 -0.41 1.48
C PRO A 92 -2.62 0.32 1.78
N HIS A 93 -3.67 0.05 1.00
CA HIS A 93 -4.95 0.75 1.13
C HIS A 93 -6.12 -0.24 1.14
N ILE A 94 -7.13 0.00 1.97
CA ILE A 94 -8.38 -0.75 1.94
C ILE A 94 -9.32 -0.16 0.89
N TRP A 95 -9.70 -0.97 -0.08
CA TRP A 95 -10.76 -0.68 -1.03
C TRP A 95 -12.04 -1.41 -0.62
N THR A 96 -13.18 -0.73 -0.72
CA THR A 96 -14.49 -1.28 -0.33
C THR A 96 -15.54 -0.98 -1.39
N ARG A 97 -16.39 -1.95 -1.72
CA ARG A 97 -17.56 -1.72 -2.60
C ARG A 97 -18.66 -0.90 -1.92
N GLY A 98 -18.72 -0.91 -0.59
CA GLY A 98 -19.79 -0.30 0.18
C GLY A 98 -19.71 1.22 0.34
N GLY A 99 -18.63 1.85 -0.13
CA GLY A 99 -18.41 3.29 -0.02
C GLY A 99 -16.99 3.62 0.42
N TRP A 100 -16.80 4.79 1.03
CA TRP A 100 -15.49 5.27 1.48
C TRP A 100 -14.99 4.51 2.72
N SER A 101 -13.71 4.10 2.72
CA SER A 101 -13.08 3.36 3.84
C SER A 101 -13.10 4.12 5.17
N GLY A 102 -13.21 5.46 5.12
CA GLY A 102 -13.36 6.30 6.31
C GLY A 102 -14.65 6.10 7.08
N THR A 103 -15.66 5.43 6.50
CA THR A 103 -16.94 5.14 7.16
C THR A 103 -17.13 3.66 7.48
N ILE A 104 -16.05 2.87 7.54
CA ILE A 104 -16.09 1.49 8.02
C ILE A 104 -16.70 1.46 9.43
N ALA A 105 -17.72 0.63 9.62
CA ALA A 105 -18.49 0.52 10.84
C ALA A 105 -18.99 -0.92 11.03
N MET A 106 -18.29 -1.71 11.85
CA MET A 106 -18.69 -3.08 12.14
C MET A 106 -19.95 -3.14 13.01
N LYS A 107 -20.72 -4.23 12.85
CA LYS A 107 -22.02 -4.42 13.55
C LYS A 107 -21.87 -4.87 15.00
N SER A 108 -20.70 -5.40 15.38
CA SER A 108 -20.45 -5.92 16.72
C SER A 108 -18.98 -5.82 17.10
N GLU A 109 -18.66 -5.95 18.40
CA GLU A 109 -17.27 -6.03 18.88
C GLU A 109 -16.55 -7.28 18.39
N ARG A 110 -17.29 -8.38 18.15
CA ARG A 110 -16.73 -9.59 17.52
C ARG A 110 -16.28 -9.31 16.09
N ASP A 111 -17.07 -8.56 15.33
CA ASP A 111 -16.72 -8.17 13.96
C ASP A 111 -15.54 -7.19 13.96
N TRP A 112 -15.46 -6.28 14.92
CA TRP A 112 -14.27 -5.44 15.11
C TRP A 112 -13.01 -6.25 15.39
N ALA A 113 -13.07 -7.22 16.31
CA ALA A 113 -11.93 -8.09 16.60
C ALA A 113 -11.50 -8.87 15.34
N THR A 114 -12.47 -9.35 14.56
CA THR A 114 -12.21 -10.04 13.29
C THR A 114 -11.54 -9.11 12.27
N TRP A 115 -12.05 -7.89 12.13
CA TRP A 115 -11.50 -6.90 11.21
C TRP A 115 -10.08 -6.48 11.57
N PHE A 116 -9.80 -6.21 12.85
CA PHE A 116 -8.46 -5.84 13.30
C PHE A 116 -7.47 -7.00 13.21
N ALA A 117 -7.91 -8.24 13.39
CA ALA A 117 -7.06 -9.41 13.12
C ALA A 117 -6.67 -9.48 11.64
N ALA A 118 -7.64 -9.35 10.72
CA ALA A 118 -7.38 -9.34 9.29
C ALA A 118 -6.52 -8.14 8.86
N TYR A 119 -6.76 -6.95 9.43
CA TYR A 119 -5.98 -5.75 9.16
C TYR A 119 -4.54 -5.87 9.66
N ARG A 120 -4.34 -6.50 10.82
CA ARG A 120 -3.01 -6.79 11.37
C ARG A 120 -2.22 -7.70 10.43
N GLU A 121 -2.82 -8.79 9.96
CA GLU A 121 -2.17 -9.68 8.98
C GLU A 121 -1.82 -8.92 7.70
N PHE A 122 -2.78 -8.14 7.17
CA PHE A 122 -2.60 -7.31 5.99
C PHE A 122 -1.43 -6.33 6.13
N ILE A 123 -1.40 -5.53 7.20
CA ILE A 123 -0.39 -4.48 7.34
C ILE A 123 0.99 -5.03 7.71
N LEU A 124 1.05 -6.12 8.49
CA LEU A 124 2.33 -6.76 8.82
C LEU A 124 2.97 -7.45 7.62
N HIS A 125 2.19 -8.03 6.71
CA HIS A 125 2.69 -8.53 5.44
C HIS A 125 3.41 -7.42 4.66
N TYR A 126 2.79 -6.24 4.53
CA TYR A 126 3.41 -5.12 3.81
C TYR A 126 4.54 -4.45 4.58
N ALA A 127 4.54 -4.50 5.92
CA ALA A 127 5.70 -4.08 6.70
C ALA A 127 6.92 -4.96 6.41
N ASP A 128 6.74 -6.28 6.37
CA ASP A 128 7.78 -7.23 6.00
C ASP A 128 8.22 -7.05 4.52
N LEU A 129 7.28 -6.81 3.60
CA LEU A 129 7.64 -6.52 2.21
C LEU A 129 8.39 -5.20 2.04
N ALA A 130 8.01 -4.15 2.79
CA ALA A 130 8.69 -2.86 2.79
C ALA A 130 10.14 -3.01 3.26
N GLU A 131 10.38 -3.75 4.35
CA GLU A 131 11.71 -4.04 4.86
C GLU A 131 12.54 -4.82 3.83
N ARG A 132 12.02 -5.95 3.32
CA ARG A 132 12.74 -6.79 2.33
C ARG A 132 13.02 -6.06 1.01
N SER A 133 12.16 -5.12 0.62
CA SER A 133 12.33 -4.32 -0.59
C SER A 133 13.13 -3.03 -0.35
N GLN A 134 13.48 -2.73 0.91
CA GLN A 134 14.16 -1.50 1.33
C GLN A 134 13.37 -0.22 0.99
N ALA A 135 12.05 -0.25 1.08
CA ALA A 135 11.24 0.96 0.93
C ALA A 135 11.52 1.94 2.09
N GLU A 136 11.63 3.23 1.78
CA GLU A 136 12.02 4.25 2.76
C GLU A 136 10.90 4.60 3.74
N ALA A 137 9.64 4.31 3.39
CA ALA A 137 8.51 4.54 4.26
C ALA A 137 7.39 3.53 4.03
N LEU A 138 6.60 3.30 5.08
CA LEU A 138 5.34 2.56 5.07
C LEU A 138 4.23 3.46 5.61
N ALA A 139 3.14 3.58 4.87
CA ALA A 139 1.89 4.12 5.42
C ALA A 139 1.13 2.99 6.12
N VAL A 140 1.01 3.07 7.45
CA VAL A 140 0.32 2.06 8.25
C VAL A 140 -1.21 2.12 8.15
N GLY A 141 -1.77 3.15 7.50
CA GLY A 141 -3.20 3.33 7.27
C GLY A 141 -3.49 4.57 6.42
N THR A 142 -4.57 4.53 5.62
CA THR A 142 -5.02 5.64 4.76
C THR A 142 -6.53 5.79 4.92
N GLU A 143 -6.97 6.96 5.39
CA GLU A 143 -8.39 7.35 5.48
C GLU A 143 -9.28 6.41 6.31
N LEU A 144 -8.76 5.74 7.33
CA LEU A 144 -9.52 4.78 8.18
C LEU A 144 -10.24 5.46 9.37
N GLY A 145 -10.91 6.59 9.14
CA GLY A 145 -11.48 7.42 10.21
C GLY A 145 -12.51 6.72 11.12
N GLY A 146 -13.30 5.78 10.58
CA GLY A 146 -14.26 4.99 11.34
C GLY A 146 -13.60 4.00 12.32
N THR A 147 -12.37 3.56 12.00
CA THR A 147 -11.64 2.57 12.79
C THR A 147 -10.75 3.24 13.85
N SER A 148 -10.28 4.47 13.63
CA SER A 148 -9.40 5.17 14.57
C SER A 148 -10.05 5.45 15.94
N LYS A 149 -11.39 5.44 16.02
CA LYS A 149 -12.14 5.54 17.28
C LYS A 149 -12.18 4.24 18.09
N ARG A 150 -11.61 3.16 17.56
CA ARG A 150 -11.61 1.81 18.14
C ARG A 150 -10.26 1.41 18.72
N GLU A 151 -9.20 2.15 18.42
CA GLU A 151 -7.93 2.02 19.15
C GLU A 151 -8.15 2.46 20.60
N ARG A 152 -7.84 1.56 21.53
CA ARG A 152 -7.74 1.86 22.96
C ARG A 152 -6.31 1.63 23.42
#